data_AF-A0A9X4QW35-F1
#
_entry.id   AF-A0A9X4QW35-F1
#
_cell.length_a   1.000
_cell.length_b   1.000
_cell.length_c   1.000
_cell.angle_alpha   90.00
_cell.angle_beta   90.00
_cell.angle_gamma   90.00
#
_symmetry.space_group_name_H-M   'P 1'
#
loop_
_entity.id
_entity.type
_entity.pdbx_description
1 polymer ?
#
loop_
_entity_poly.entity_id
_entity_poly.type
_entity_poly.pdbx_seq_one_letter_code
_entity_poly.pdbx_strand_id
1 'polypeptide(L)'
;MWGKKKFRTRLPVSTMIINLSGSFLLGIVASAGGSEVSLLAGTGFMGAYTTFSTFNAENVQLWRSRAWRTLSVYVAGSYIFGVLLAWAGYALGSRL
;
A
#
# COMPACT_ATOMS: atom_id res chain seq x y z
N MET A 1 -4.74 24.10 -13.88
CA MET A 1 -3.44 24.14 -13.19
C MET A 1 -3.39 22.98 -12.20
N TRP A 2 -2.76 21.86 -12.59
CA TRP A 2 -2.56 20.74 -11.66
C TRP A 2 -1.52 21.19 -10.62
N GLY A 3 -1.95 21.40 -9.38
CA GLY A 3 -1.15 21.99 -8.32
C GLY A 3 0.18 21.26 -8.19
N LYS A 4 1.28 21.98 -8.39
CA LYS A 4 2.63 21.48 -8.13
C LYS A 4 2.79 21.27 -6.62
N LYS A 5 2.24 20.18 -6.09
CA LYS A 5 2.70 19.66 -4.81
C LYS A 5 4.17 19.34 -5.03
N LYS A 6 5.05 20.22 -4.56
CA LYS A 6 6.48 19.94 -4.42
C LYS A 6 6.59 18.79 -3.41
N PHE A 7 6.44 17.54 -3.88
CA PHE A 7 6.85 16.41 -3.09
C PHE A 7 8.36 16.57 -2.90
N ARG A 8 8.75 16.78 -1.64
CA ARG A 8 10.15 16.84 -1.26
C ARG A 8 10.77 15.50 -1.69
N THR A 9 12.07 15.47 -1.97
CA THR A 9 12.87 14.24 -2.21
C THR A 9 12.86 13.23 -1.04
N ARG A 10 11.97 13.43 -0.07
CA ARG A 10 11.76 12.61 1.12
C ARG A 10 10.84 11.44 0.77
N LEU A 11 11.03 10.36 1.52
CA LEU A 11 10.21 9.16 1.40
C LEU A 11 8.72 9.49 1.62
N PRO A 12 7.80 9.00 0.77
CA PRO A 12 6.36 9.22 0.96
C PRO A 12 5.79 8.34 2.09
N VAL A 13 6.10 8.70 3.33
CA VAL A 13 5.77 7.90 4.51
C VAL A 13 4.27 7.68 4.66
N SER A 14 3.44 8.70 4.39
CA SER A 14 1.98 8.58 4.54
C SER A 14 1.40 7.52 3.61
N THR A 15 1.76 7.57 2.33
CA THR A 15 1.32 6.60 1.32
C THR A 15 1.84 5.19 1.63
N MET A 16 3.08 5.08 2.13
CA MET A 16 3.62 3.81 2.58
C MET A 16 2.81 3.22 3.73
N ILE A 17 2.51 4.02 4.78
CA ILE A 17 1.77 3.55 5.95
C ILE A 17 0.39 3.04 5.56
N ILE A 18 -0.40 3.81 4.79
CA ILE A 18 -1.77 3.41 4.41
C ILE A 18 -1.78 2.14 3.54
N ASN A 19 -0.80 1.98 2.64
CA ASN A 19 -0.72 0.79 1.81
C ASN A 19 -0.26 -0.43 2.62
N LEU A 20 0.66 -0.26 3.57
CA LEU A 20 1.16 -1.34 4.43
C LEU A 20 0.10 -1.79 5.44
N SER A 21 -0.56 -0.86 6.14
CA SER A 21 -1.68 -1.20 7.03
C SER A 21 -2.83 -1.81 6.25
N GLY A 22 -3.12 -1.30 5.05
CA GLY A 22 -4.15 -1.85 4.18
C GLY A 22 -3.84 -3.26 3.72
N SER A 23 -2.56 -3.56 3.42
CA SER A 23 -2.13 -4.92 3.09
C SER A 23 -2.36 -5.89 4.25
N PHE A 24 -2.03 -5.49 5.48
CA PHE A 24 -2.30 -6.30 6.68
C PHE A 24 -3.79 -6.58 6.87
N LEU A 25 -4.63 -5.53 6.80
CA LEU A 25 -6.07 -5.65 6.95
C LEU A 25 -6.70 -6.50 5.84
N LEU A 26 -6.24 -6.34 4.59
CA LEU A 26 -6.68 -7.16 3.47
C LEU A 26 -6.35 -8.64 3.71
N GLY A 27 -5.18 -8.95 4.30
CA GLY A 27 -4.83 -10.31 4.72
C GLY A 27 -5.85 -10.92 5.68
N ILE A 28 -6.27 -10.16 6.71
CA ILE A 28 -7.30 -10.59 7.68
C ILE A 28 -8.64 -10.82 6.98
N VAL A 29 -9.04 -9.90 6.10
CA VAL A 29 -10.32 -10.06 5.36
C VAL A 29 -10.26 -11.28 4.44
N ALA A 30 -9.12 -11.52 3.79
CA ALA A 30 -8.93 -12.65 2.90
C ALA A 30 -8.95 -14.01 3.62
N SER A 31 -8.59 -14.08 4.91
CA SER A 31 -8.66 -15.33 5.67
C SER A 31 -10.10 -15.75 6.00
N ALA A 32 -11.05 -14.81 6.02
CA ALA A 32 -12.47 -15.09 6.26
C ALA A 32 -13.18 -15.80 5.08
N GLY A 33 -12.46 -16.07 3.98
CA GLY A 33 -13.01 -16.77 2.81
C GLY A 33 -13.87 -15.88 1.90
N GLY A 34 -14.39 -16.46 0.83
CA GLY A 34 -15.09 -15.77 -0.26
C GLY A 34 -16.53 -15.34 0.03
N SER A 35 -16.85 -14.93 1.26
CA SER A 35 -18.18 -14.39 1.56
C SER A 35 -18.41 -13.05 0.83
N GLU A 36 -19.68 -12.70 0.56
CA GLU A 36 -20.02 -11.39 -0.04
C GLU A 36 -19.50 -10.21 0.81
N VAL A 37 -19.49 -10.38 2.13
CA VAL A 37 -18.93 -9.39 3.08
C VAL A 37 -17.42 -9.26 2.92
N SER A 38 -16.71 -10.37 2.73
CA SER A 38 -15.26 -10.38 2.47
C SER A 38 -14.92 -9.74 1.12
N LEU A 39 -15.76 -9.94 0.10
CA LEU A 39 -15.61 -9.28 -1.19
C LEU A 39 -15.82 -7.76 -1.05
N LEU A 40 -16.89 -7.32 -0.37
CA LEU A 40 -17.16 -5.90 -0.15
C LEU A 40 -16.06 -5.22 0.68
N ALA A 41 -15.60 -5.87 1.75
CA ALA A 41 -14.55 -5.35 2.61
C ALA A 41 -13.18 -5.37 1.91
N GLY A 42 -12.84 -6.46 1.21
CA GLY A 42 -11.55 -6.64 0.56
C GLY A 42 -11.42 -5.82 -0.72
N THR A 43 -12.37 -5.95 -1.65
CA THR A 43 -12.30 -5.22 -2.93
C THR A 43 -12.81 -3.78 -2.83
N GLY A 44 -13.91 -3.56 -2.10
CA GLY A 44 -14.51 -2.23 -1.94
C GLY A 44 -13.74 -1.38 -0.94
N PHE A 45 -13.78 -1.74 0.34
CA PHE A 45 -13.21 -0.90 1.40
C PHE A 45 -11.69 -0.81 1.34
N MET A 46 -10.95 -1.93 1.21
CA MET A 46 -9.48 -1.84 1.10
C MET A 46 -9.03 -1.16 -0.20
N GLY A 47 -9.83 -1.27 -1.28
CA GLY A 47 -9.60 -0.54 -2.51
C GLY A 47 -9.74 0.98 -2.35
N ALA A 48 -10.66 1.45 -1.50
CA ALA A 48 -10.81 2.88 -1.18
C ALA A 48 -9.79 3.37 -0.13
N TYR A 49 -9.33 2.50 0.76
CA TYR A 49 -8.36 2.82 1.81
C TYR A 49 -6.91 2.91 1.30
N THR A 50 -6.52 1.98 0.44
CA THR A 50 -5.17 1.96 -0.17
C THR A 50 -5.13 2.77 -1.46
N THR A 51 -3.93 3.12 -1.94
CA THR A 51 -3.78 3.90 -3.18
C THR A 51 -2.57 3.48 -4.01
N PHE A 52 -2.85 2.75 -5.09
CA PHE A 52 -1.84 2.38 -6.09
C PHE A 52 -1.51 3.56 -7.02
N SER A 53 -2.48 4.43 -7.31
CA SER A 53 -2.29 5.58 -8.22
C SER A 53 -1.35 6.63 -7.61
N THR A 54 -1.49 6.91 -6.31
CA THR A 54 -0.60 7.85 -5.61
C THR A 54 0.81 7.28 -5.49
N PHE A 55 0.95 6.01 -5.12
CA PHE A 55 2.24 5.31 -5.09
C PHE A 55 2.99 5.41 -6.42
N ASN A 56 2.33 5.15 -7.55
CA ASN A 56 2.98 5.25 -8.87
C ASN A 56 3.31 6.70 -9.27
N ALA A 57 2.44 7.66 -8.97
CA ALA A 57 2.71 9.07 -9.24
C ALA A 57 3.94 9.56 -8.45
N GLU A 58 4.09 9.13 -7.20
CA GLU A 58 5.26 9.42 -6.37
C GLU A 58 6.53 8.75 -6.91
N ASN A 59 6.44 7.49 -7.38
CA ASN A 59 7.58 6.80 -8.02
C ASN A 59 8.05 7.52 -9.28
N VAL A 60 7.14 7.95 -10.15
CA VAL A 60 7.47 8.74 -11.35
C VAL A 60 8.14 10.05 -10.96
N GLN A 61 7.68 10.72 -9.90
CA GLN A 61 8.31 11.96 -9.42
C GLN A 61 9.71 11.71 -8.85
N LEU A 62 9.90 10.67 -8.03
CA LEU A 62 11.20 10.30 -7.50
C LEU A 62 12.18 9.95 -8.61
N TRP A 63 11.75 9.21 -9.63
CA TRP A 63 12.51 8.91 -10.84
C TRP A 63 12.94 10.20 -11.56
N ARG A 64 12.00 11.11 -11.84
CA ARG A 64 12.29 12.39 -12.51
C ARG A 64 13.21 13.30 -11.70
N SER A 65 13.16 13.22 -10.37
CA SER A 65 14.05 13.96 -9.47
C SER A 65 15.43 13.33 -9.29
N ARG A 66 15.71 12.20 -9.96
CA ARG A 66 16.94 11.40 -9.80
C ARG A 66 17.19 10.94 -8.35
N ALA A 67 16.15 10.87 -7.53
CA ALA A 67 16.21 10.42 -6.14
C ALA A 67 16.22 8.88 -6.07
N TRP A 68 17.19 8.24 -6.74
CA TRP A 68 17.25 6.79 -6.96
C TRP A 68 17.21 5.99 -5.67
N ARG A 69 17.98 6.42 -4.66
CA ARG A 69 18.01 5.75 -3.35
C ARG A 69 16.64 5.76 -2.68
N THR A 70 15.96 6.92 -2.66
CA THR A 70 14.62 7.05 -2.08
C THR A 70 13.62 6.21 -2.86
N LEU A 71 13.67 6.23 -4.19
CA LEU A 71 12.83 5.42 -5.05
C LEU A 71 12.99 3.93 -4.75
N SER A 72 14.22 3.42 -4.74
CA SER A 72 14.51 2.01 -4.51
C SER A 72 14.03 1.56 -3.13
N VAL A 73 14.30 2.34 -2.08
CA VAL A 73 13.83 2.03 -0.72
C VAL A 73 12.31 2.06 -0.65
N TYR A 74 11.67 3.04 -1.29
CA TYR A 74 10.22 3.19 -1.24
C TYR A 74 9.49 2.06 -1.99
N VAL A 75 9.95 1.70 -3.20
CA VAL A 75 9.39 0.60 -3.97
C VAL A 75 9.64 -0.74 -3.28
N ALA A 76 10.89 -1.04 -2.93
CA ALA A 76 11.24 -2.32 -2.29
C ALA A 76 10.55 -2.46 -0.94
N GLY A 77 10.55 -1.41 -0.12
CA GLY A 77 9.87 -1.40 1.18
C GLY A 77 8.37 -1.63 1.03
N SER A 78 7.72 -0.92 0.11
CA SER A 78 6.27 -1.06 -0.08
C SER A 78 5.88 -2.48 -0.54
N TYR A 79 6.63 -3.08 -1.47
CA TYR A 79 6.35 -4.44 -1.94
C TYR A 79 6.70 -5.51 -0.90
N ILE A 80 7.92 -5.49 -0.35
CA ILE A 80 8.39 -6.51 0.58
C ILE A 80 7.53 -6.48 1.85
N PHE A 81 7.42 -5.33 2.50
CA PHE A 81 6.62 -5.23 3.73
C PHE A 81 5.13 -5.39 3.44
N GLY A 82 4.63 -4.97 2.28
CA GLY A 82 3.23 -5.15 1.90
C GLY A 82 2.86 -6.64 1.83
N VAL A 83 3.66 -7.45 1.14
CA VAL A 83 3.44 -8.90 1.05
C VAL A 83 3.59 -9.57 2.41
N LEU A 84 4.63 -9.21 3.19
CA LEU A 84 4.83 -9.77 4.53
C LEU A 84 3.66 -9.45 5.47
N LEU A 85 3.15 -8.22 5.43
CA LEU A 85 2.01 -7.80 6.24
C LEU A 85 0.72 -8.47 5.79
N ALA A 86 0.48 -8.61 4.48
CA ALA A 86 -0.67 -9.36 3.98
C ALA A 86 -0.65 -10.82 4.45
N TRP A 87 0.51 -11.48 4.37
CA TRP A 87 0.69 -12.83 4.89
C TRP A 87 0.49 -12.90 6.40
N ALA A 88 1.06 -11.97 7.16
CA ALA A 88 0.88 -11.89 8.61
C ALA A 88 -0.59 -11.67 9.00
N GLY A 89 -1.30 -10.80 8.28
CA GLY A 89 -2.73 -10.56 8.47
C GLY A 89 -3.56 -11.81 8.19
N TYR A 90 -3.26 -12.53 7.11
CA TYR A 90 -3.93 -13.78 6.79
C TYR A 90 -3.67 -14.88 7.84
N ALA A 91 -2.42 -15.02 8.29
CA ALA A 91 -2.04 -15.99 9.31
C ALA A 91 -2.68 -15.67 10.68
N LEU A 92 -2.85 -14.38 11.00
CA LEU A 92 -3.59 -13.96 12.19
C LEU A 92 -5.09 -14.24 12.03
N GLY A 93 -5.69 -13.80 10.94
CA GLY A 93 -7.13 -13.93 10.71
C GLY A 93 -7.61 -15.37 10.54
N SER A 94 -6.75 -16.30 10.14
CA SER A 94 -7.08 -17.74 10.10
C SER A 94 -7.07 -18.43 11.47
N ARG A 95 -6.60 -17.73 12.51
CA ARG A 95 -6.61 -18.19 13.91
C ARG A 95 -7.73 -17.55 14.75
N LEU A 96 -8.43 -16.57 14.17
CA LEU A 96 -9.60 -15.93 14.76
C LEU A 96 -10.86 -16.69 14.35
#